data_AF-A0A060BHY6-F1
#
_entry.id   AF-A0A060BHY6-F1
#
_cell.length_a   1.000
_cell.length_b   1.000
_cell.length_c   1.000
_cell.angle_alpha   90.00
_cell.angle_beta   90.00
_cell.angle_gamma   90.00
#
_symmetry.space_group_name_H-M   'P 1'
#
loop_
_entity.id
_entity.type
_entity.pdbx_description
1 polymer ?
#
loop_
_entity_poly.entity_id
_entity_poly.type
_entity_poly.pdbx_seq_one_letter_code
_entity_poly.pdbx_strand_id
1 'polypeptide(L)'
;RLVCSNFFHTAVYRVYNPRSGEHLYTKDANEIKVLSSKYGWKKEGTAFYSGGSTPVYRLFNAAAGVGSHFVTNSLTEKNSLVSRG
;
A
#
# COMPACT_ATOMS: atom_id res chain seq x y z
N ARG A 1 30.61 19.16 -11.02
CA ARG A 1 29.44 18.52 -11.68
C ARG A 1 28.84 17.56 -10.67
N LEU A 2 27.91 18.04 -9.82
CA LEU A 2 27.28 17.21 -8.80
C LEU A 2 26.24 16.33 -9.50
N VAL A 3 26.47 15.02 -9.50
CA VAL A 3 25.52 14.03 -9.95
C VAL A 3 24.59 13.80 -8.76
N CYS A 4 23.34 14.25 -8.85
CA CYS A 4 22.31 13.92 -7.86
C CYS A 4 21.97 12.43 -7.98
N SER A 5 22.80 11.58 -7.38
CA SER A 5 22.53 10.16 -7.22
C SER A 5 21.58 9.98 -6.03
N ASN A 6 20.44 9.33 -6.29
CA ASN A 6 19.51 8.74 -5.31
C ASN A 6 18.66 9.71 -4.48
N PHE A 7 17.51 10.10 -5.04
CA PHE A 7 16.34 10.30 -4.20
C PHE A 7 15.93 8.91 -3.65
N PHE A 8 15.99 8.71 -2.33
CA PHE A 8 15.69 7.46 -1.62
C PHE A 8 14.19 7.09 -1.66
N HIS A 9 13.60 7.05 -2.84
CA HIS A 9 12.20 6.75 -3.06
C HIS A 9 12.04 5.27 -3.41
N THR A 10 11.66 4.46 -2.44
CA THR A 10 11.28 3.04 -2.63
C THR A 10 9.87 2.96 -3.17
N ALA A 11 9.71 2.48 -4.39
CA ALA A 11 8.39 2.24 -4.99
C ALA A 11 7.62 1.19 -4.18
N VAL A 12 6.39 1.51 -3.84
CA VAL A 12 5.41 0.59 -3.26
C VAL A 12 4.36 0.32 -4.33
N TYR A 13 4.09 -0.94 -4.60
CA TYR A 13 3.15 -1.40 -5.61
C TYR A 13 1.83 -1.78 -4.98
N ARG A 14 0.73 -1.57 -5.71
CA ARG A 14 -0.62 -2.04 -5.35
C ARG A 14 -0.99 -3.25 -6.21
N VAL A 15 -1.51 -4.28 -5.56
CA VAL A 15 -2.07 -5.47 -6.20
C VAL A 15 -3.47 -5.74 -5.65
N TYR A 16 -4.41 -6.07 -6.54
CA TYR A 16 -5.82 -6.30 -6.24
C TYR A 16 -6.16 -7.79 -6.31
N ASN A 17 -6.86 -8.31 -5.32
CA ASN A 17 -7.41 -9.65 -5.31
C ASN A 17 -8.88 -9.65 -5.78
N PRO A 18 -9.19 -10.12 -7.01
CA PRO A 18 -10.57 -10.16 -7.48
C PRO A 18 -11.47 -11.17 -6.75
N ARG A 19 -10.89 -12.12 -5.99
CA ARG A 19 -11.67 -13.12 -5.25
C ARG A 19 -12.16 -12.59 -3.90
N SER A 20 -11.33 -11.82 -3.19
CA SER A 20 -11.69 -11.25 -1.88
C SER A 20 -12.05 -9.77 -1.93
N GLY A 21 -11.72 -9.05 -3.01
CA GLY A 21 -11.87 -7.59 -3.11
C GLY A 21 -10.76 -6.80 -2.42
N GLU A 22 -9.72 -7.48 -1.92
CA GLU A 22 -8.67 -6.85 -1.13
C GLU A 22 -7.57 -6.21 -1.97
N HIS A 23 -6.93 -5.20 -1.40
CA HIS A 23 -5.74 -4.56 -1.96
C HIS A 23 -4.55 -4.80 -1.04
N LEU A 24 -3.43 -5.21 -1.61
CA LEU A 24 -2.15 -5.33 -0.90
C LEU A 24 -1.16 -4.31 -1.45
N TYR A 25 -0.44 -3.68 -0.52
CA TYR A 25 0.63 -2.73 -0.81
C TYR A 25 1.96 -3.34 -0.37
N THR A 26 2.85 -3.57 -1.34
CA THR A 26 4.15 -4.18 -1.10
C THR A 26 5.23 -3.58 -1.98
N LYS A 27 6.47 -3.56 -1.46
CA LYS A 27 7.68 -3.23 -2.23
C LYS A 27 8.37 -4.47 -2.81
N ASP A 28 7.93 -5.67 -2.39
CA ASP A 28 8.56 -6.93 -2.79
C ASP A 28 8.03 -7.38 -4.17
N ALA A 29 8.90 -7.34 -5.17
CA ALA A 29 8.60 -7.79 -6.51
C ALA A 29 8.29 -9.30 -6.57
N ASN A 30 8.85 -10.11 -5.67
CA ASN A 30 8.58 -11.55 -5.61
C ASN A 30 7.17 -11.81 -5.06
N GLU A 31 6.75 -11.09 -4.01
CA GLU A 31 5.39 -11.17 -3.48
C GLU A 31 4.35 -10.85 -4.57
N ILE A 32 4.56 -9.77 -5.32
CA ILE A 32 3.71 -9.39 -6.47
C ILE A 32 3.69 -10.49 -7.54
N LYS A 33 4.85 -11.08 -7.86
CA LYS A 33 4.96 -12.14 -8.86
C LYS A 33 4.19 -13.38 -8.42
N VAL A 34 4.32 -13.79 -7.17
CA VAL A 34 3.63 -14.96 -6.63
C VAL A 34 2.13 -14.74 -6.55
N LEU A 35 1.69 -13.59 -6.06
CA LEU A 35 0.27 -13.23 -5.96
C LEU A 35 -0.41 -13.20 -7.34
N SER A 36 0.25 -12.62 -8.33
CA SER A 36 -0.31 -12.61 -9.70
C SER A 36 -0.26 -13.96 -10.38
N SER A 37 0.86 -14.68 -10.30
CA SER A 37 1.03 -15.93 -11.07
C SER A 37 0.34 -17.14 -10.44
N LYS A 38 0.31 -17.24 -9.10
CA LYS A 38 -0.27 -18.40 -8.39
C LYS A 38 -1.68 -18.15 -7.88
N TYR A 39 -1.99 -16.92 -7.47
CA TYR A 39 -3.25 -16.60 -6.79
C TYR A 39 -4.21 -15.76 -7.64
N GLY A 40 -3.80 -15.37 -8.86
CA GLY A 40 -4.65 -14.63 -9.81
C GLY A 40 -4.89 -13.16 -9.43
N TRP A 41 -4.01 -12.56 -8.63
CA TRP A 41 -4.12 -11.15 -8.27
C TRP A 41 -3.74 -10.24 -9.44
N LYS A 42 -4.48 -9.15 -9.63
CA LYS A 42 -4.24 -8.15 -10.66
C LYS A 42 -3.22 -7.12 -10.18
N LYS A 43 -2.17 -6.88 -10.97
CA LYS A 43 -1.21 -5.80 -10.70
C LYS A 43 -1.80 -4.49 -11.17
N GLU A 44 -1.81 -3.48 -10.30
CA GLU A 44 -2.27 -2.13 -10.66
C GLU A 44 -1.11 -1.16 -10.91
N GLY A 45 0.10 -1.51 -10.46
CA GLY A 45 1.31 -0.71 -10.67
C GLY A 45 1.80 -0.02 -9.39
N THR A 46 2.60 1.03 -9.57
CA THR A 46 3.16 1.81 -8.45
C THR A 46 2.07 2.64 -7.80
N ALA A 47 1.83 2.39 -6.51
CA ALA A 47 0.84 3.11 -5.71
C ALA A 47 1.39 4.46 -5.23
N PHE A 48 2.60 4.43 -4.67
CA PHE A 48 3.31 5.60 -4.17
C PHE A 48 4.79 5.26 -3.96
N TYR A 49 5.61 6.29 -3.78
CA TYR A 49 7.01 6.14 -3.39
C TYR A 49 7.17 6.41 -1.89
N SER A 50 7.75 5.46 -1.17
CA SER A 50 8.10 5.59 0.24
C SER A 50 9.55 6.06 0.40
N GLY A 51 9.86 6.79 1.47
CA GLY A 51 11.23 7.29 1.74
C GLY A 51 11.39 8.81 1.70
N GLY A 52 10.30 9.56 1.62
CA GLY A 52 10.25 10.95 2.08
C GLY A 52 10.07 11.06 3.60
N SER A 53 9.97 12.28 4.13
CA SER A 53 9.67 12.55 5.55
C SER A 53 8.19 12.32 5.92
N THR A 54 7.34 12.01 4.94
CA THR A 54 5.90 11.82 5.14
C THR A 54 5.60 10.36 5.49
N PRO A 55 5.11 10.07 6.72
CA PRO A 55 4.71 8.73 7.10
C PRO A 55 3.43 8.29 6.36
N VAL A 56 3.33 7.00 6.03
CA VAL A 56 2.13 6.37 5.48
C VAL A 56 1.59 5.36 6.49
N TYR A 57 0.32 5.47 6.82
CA TYR A 57 -0.36 4.66 7.82
C TYR A 57 -1.33 3.68 7.15
N ARG A 58 -1.30 2.42 7.62
CA ARG A 58 -2.29 1.39 7.27
C ARG A 58 -3.21 1.21 8.46
N LEU A 59 -4.50 1.47 8.28
CA LEU A 59 -5.53 1.30 9.30
C LEU A 59 -6.33 0.04 8.99
N PHE A 60 -6.76 -0.66 10.03
CA PHE A 60 -7.59 -1.86 9.95
C PHE A 60 -8.90 -1.62 10.71
N ASN A 61 -10.04 -1.84 10.04
CA ASN A 61 -11.37 -1.78 10.65
C ASN A 61 -11.98 -3.18 10.74
N ALA A 62 -11.88 -3.83 11.90
CA ALA A 62 -12.42 -5.17 12.12
C ALA A 62 -13.94 -5.29 11.88
N ALA A 63 -14.71 -4.20 12.01
CA ALA A 63 -16.16 -4.20 11.84
C ALA A 63 -16.61 -4.25 10.37
N ALA A 64 -15.73 -3.91 9.42
CA ALA A 64 -16.05 -3.84 7.99
C ALA A 64 -15.95 -5.20 7.26
N GLY A 65 -15.45 -6.26 7.90
CA GLY A 65 -15.26 -7.56 7.25
C GLY A 65 -14.09 -7.58 6.26
N VAL A 66 -14.22 -8.30 5.14
CA VAL A 66 -13.17 -8.45 4.10
C VAL A 66 -12.91 -7.10 3.41
N GLY A 67 -11.64 -6.71 3.23
CA GLY A 67 -11.27 -5.41 2.63
C GLY A 67 -11.18 -4.23 3.61
N SER A 68 -11.11 -4.51 4.91
CA SER A 68 -11.08 -3.58 6.05
C SER A 68 -9.82 -2.72 6.19
N HIS A 69 -8.94 -2.70 5.18
CA HIS A 69 -7.68 -1.98 5.24
C HIS A 69 -7.75 -0.67 4.44
N PHE A 70 -7.38 0.43 5.10
CA PHE A 70 -7.26 1.75 4.48
C PHE A 70 -5.81 2.23 4.57
N VAL A 71 -5.31 2.91 3.54
CA VAL A 71 -3.93 3.44 3.51
C VAL A 71 -3.99 4.95 3.28
N THR A 72 -3.45 5.73 4.24
CA THR A 72 -3.41 7.20 4.16
C THR A 72 -2.05 7.74 4.57
N ASN A 73 -1.63 8.84 3.94
CA ASN A 73 -0.48 9.65 4.32
C ASN A 73 -0.87 10.84 5.22
N SER A 74 -2.16 11.04 5.50
CA SER A 74 -2.67 12.12 6.34
C SER A 74 -2.80 11.65 7.80
N LEU A 75 -2.00 12.24 8.68
CA LEU A 75 -2.10 11.99 10.12
C LEU A 75 -3.49 12.39 10.68
N THR A 76 -4.09 13.45 10.13
CA THR A 76 -5.43 13.89 10.49
C THR A 76 -6.49 12.88 10.09
N GLU A 77 -6.40 12.32 8.87
CA GLU A 77 -7.31 11.28 8.39
C GLU A 77 -7.15 10.01 9.21
N LYS A 78 -5.91 9.59 9.50
CA LYS A 78 -5.63 8.47 10.42
C LYS A 78 -6.33 8.69 11.76
N ASN A 79 -6.09 9.84 12.41
CA ASN A 79 -6.62 10.10 13.74
C ASN A 79 -8.16 10.16 13.73
N SER A 80 -8.76 10.72 12.68
CA SER A 80 -10.21 10.76 12.53
C SER A 80 -10.82 9.38 12.27
N LEU A 81 -10.15 8.50 11.55
CA LEU A 81 -10.63 7.15 11.26
C LEU A 81 -10.47 6.21 12.48
N VAL A 82 -9.38 6.35 13.24
CA VAL A 82 -9.20 5.64 14.51
C VAL A 82 -10.24 6.07 15.55
N SER A 83 -10.58 7.36 15.60
CA SER A 83 -11.57 7.88 16.54
C SER A 83 -13.01 7.47 16.25
N ARG A 84 -13.31 6.96 15.04
CA ARG A 84 -14.66 6.60 14.57
C ARG A 84 -14.87 5.09 14.44
N GLY A 85 -13.97 4.29 15.03
CA GLY A 85 -13.93 2.82 14.94
C GLY A 85 -15.31 2.16 15.02
#